data_AF-A0A3A0A700-F1
#
_entry.id   AF-A0A3A0A700-F1
#
_cell.length_a   1.000
_cell.length_b   1.000
_cell.length_c   1.000
_cell.angle_alpha   90.00
_cell.angle_beta   90.00
_cell.angle_gamma   90.00
#
_symmetry.space_group_name_H-M   'P 1'
#
loop_
_entity.id
_entity.type
_entity.pdbx_description
1 polymer ?
#
loop_
_entity_poly.entity_id
_entity_poly.type
_entity_poly.pdbx_seq_one_letter_code
_entity_poly.pdbx_strand_id
1 'polypeptide(L)'
;MLQRKLPALGLFALGIGTAASSLLGPLGAGVIQWRISPDMEDQLLGGDAVGLFLVAPVAVIAGLRWWRGHSQAAALALGPALYGIYTYFVAILLPEYERFAGNNERAFPLYLVLLWLSWLTAAAAWHELGRQASPQVEPRLRRMIAVPVNLVGSLMGLAWIGQIATVMGGDTTQTGYLDHPTGFWLIRTLDLGLVIPVSLATGIGLLRGGPLAMRATYAVLPFLTLMTASVAGMGIAMLVRDSADATVVFPAVLTPIAVLLGYLTFRLLRSGPAPLHATMQPAPPAFTRIEREFAPTSEGSRS
;
A
#
# COMPACT_ATOMS: atom_id res chain seq x y z
N MET A 1 -11.99 24.71 8.14
CA MET A 1 -11.60 23.57 9.01
C MET A 1 -12.16 22.23 8.55
N LEU A 2 -13.44 22.14 8.15
CA LEU A 2 -14.09 20.88 7.75
C LEU A 2 -13.42 20.19 6.53
N GLN A 3 -13.03 20.97 5.51
CA GLN A 3 -12.37 20.43 4.31
C GLN A 3 -11.05 19.70 4.60
N ARG A 4 -10.28 20.11 5.63
CA ARG A 4 -9.04 19.43 6.03
C ARG A 4 -9.28 18.10 6.75
N LYS A 5 -10.49 17.89 7.29
CA LYS A 5 -10.88 16.70 8.06
C LYS A 5 -11.60 15.65 7.21
N LEU A 6 -12.05 16.00 6.00
CA LEU A 6 -12.76 15.08 5.12
C LEU A 6 -11.94 13.82 4.75
N PRO A 7 -10.63 13.90 4.42
CA PRO A 7 -9.84 12.70 4.15
C PRO A 7 -9.70 11.79 5.37
N ALA A 8 -9.68 12.36 6.58
CA ALA A 8 -9.64 11.59 7.81
C ALA A 8 -10.94 10.79 8.04
N LEU A 9 -12.10 11.41 7.75
CA LEU A 9 -13.38 10.70 7.79
C LEU A 9 -13.45 9.60 6.73
N GLY A 10 -12.93 9.87 5.52
CA GLY A 10 -12.82 8.88 4.46
C GLY A 10 -11.99 7.65 4.89
N LEU A 11 -10.88 7.88 5.58
CA LEU A 11 -10.03 6.83 6.13
C LEU A 11 -10.69 6.03 7.25
N PHE A 12 -11.43 6.68 8.15
CA PHE A 12 -12.21 5.95 9.17
C PHE A 12 -13.29 5.09 8.54
N ALA A 13 -14.03 5.65 7.58
CA ALA A 13 -15.07 4.91 6.85
C ALA A 13 -14.46 3.74 6.05
N LEU A 14 -13.31 3.94 5.41
CA LEU A 14 -12.59 2.88 4.69
C LEU A 14 -12.11 1.78 5.64
N GLY A 15 -11.56 2.14 6.80
CA GLY A 15 -11.12 1.17 7.81
C GLY A 15 -12.29 0.36 8.38
N ILE A 16 -13.35 1.03 8.80
CA ILE A 16 -14.57 0.38 9.33
C ILE A 16 -15.21 -0.49 8.25
N GLY A 17 -15.33 0.01 7.02
CA GLY A 17 -15.95 -0.72 5.93
C GLY A 17 -15.13 -1.92 5.46
N THR A 18 -13.80 -1.82 5.47
CA THR A 18 -12.92 -2.98 5.24
C THR A 18 -13.13 -4.05 6.31
N ALA A 19 -13.13 -3.66 7.59
CA ALA A 19 -13.39 -4.60 8.67
C ALA A 19 -14.80 -5.22 8.58
N ALA A 20 -15.81 -4.42 8.24
CA ALA A 20 -17.17 -4.89 8.04
C ALA A 20 -17.27 -5.87 6.86
N SER A 21 -16.60 -5.60 5.74
CA SER A 21 -16.54 -6.51 4.59
C SER A 21 -15.99 -7.88 5.00
N SER A 22 -14.85 -7.90 5.71
CA SER A 22 -14.23 -9.15 6.16
C SER A 22 -15.10 -9.89 7.20
N LEU A 23 -15.72 -9.17 8.14
CA LEU A 23 -16.59 -9.78 9.17
C LEU A 23 -17.93 -10.26 8.61
N LEU A 24 -18.46 -9.62 7.57
CA LEU A 24 -19.69 -10.07 6.91
C LEU A 24 -19.44 -11.25 5.97
N GLY A 25 -18.20 -11.40 5.46
CA GLY A 25 -17.77 -12.53 4.63
C GLY A 25 -17.53 -13.83 5.41
N PRO A 26 -16.91 -14.82 4.74
CA PRO A 26 -16.68 -16.16 5.31
C PRO A 26 -15.76 -16.19 6.54
N LEU A 27 -14.94 -15.15 6.75
CA LEU A 27 -14.06 -15.06 7.93
C LEU A 27 -14.85 -14.87 9.23
N GLY A 28 -16.06 -14.30 9.16
CA GLY A 28 -16.88 -13.97 10.33
C GLY A 28 -18.27 -14.58 10.28
N ALA A 29 -19.25 -13.77 9.90
CA ALA A 29 -20.67 -14.08 9.98
C ALA A 29 -21.21 -14.90 8.79
N GLY A 30 -20.45 -15.01 7.69
CA GLY A 30 -20.87 -15.77 6.50
C GLY A 30 -22.14 -15.23 5.83
N VAL A 31 -22.48 -13.96 6.06
CA VAL A 31 -23.64 -13.29 5.46
C VAL A 31 -23.41 -13.07 3.96
N ILE A 32 -22.18 -12.68 3.61
CA ILE A 32 -21.71 -12.57 2.24
C ILE A 32 -21.07 -13.91 1.86
N GLN A 33 -21.67 -14.58 0.90
CA GLN A 33 -21.22 -15.85 0.33
C GLN A 33 -20.69 -15.58 -1.07
N TRP A 34 -19.42 -15.89 -1.28
CA TRP A 34 -18.74 -15.58 -2.53
C TRP A 34 -19.11 -16.58 -3.63
N ARG A 35 -19.40 -16.05 -4.82
CA ARG A 35 -19.58 -16.85 -6.03
C ARG A 35 -18.23 -17.19 -6.66
N ILE A 36 -17.46 -18.02 -5.96
CA ILE A 36 -16.13 -18.52 -6.33
C ILE A 36 -16.04 -20.01 -5.99
N SER A 37 -14.94 -20.68 -6.33
CA SER A 37 -14.72 -22.08 -5.98
C SER A 37 -14.35 -22.17 -4.49
N PRO A 38 -14.52 -23.35 -3.88
CA PRO A 38 -14.07 -23.60 -2.51
C PRO A 38 -12.58 -23.28 -2.30
N ASP A 39 -11.70 -23.67 -3.24
CA ASP A 39 -10.26 -23.43 -3.13
C ASP A 39 -9.90 -21.93 -3.17
N MET A 40 -10.66 -21.12 -3.93
CA MET A 40 -10.48 -19.67 -3.94
C MET A 40 -11.09 -19.01 -2.71
N GLU A 41 -12.16 -19.55 -2.14
CA GLU A 41 -12.70 -19.07 -0.87
C GLU A 41 -11.69 -19.25 0.26
N ASP A 42 -11.07 -20.43 0.36
CA ASP A 42 -10.02 -20.71 1.33
C ASP A 42 -8.83 -19.75 1.18
N GLN A 43 -8.48 -19.37 -0.06
CA GLN A 43 -7.49 -18.33 -0.34
C GLN A 43 -7.94 -16.98 0.19
N LEU A 44 -9.14 -16.51 -0.19
CA LEU A 44 -9.63 -15.18 0.17
C LEU A 44 -9.79 -14.98 1.67
N LEU A 45 -10.04 -16.04 2.45
CA LEU A 45 -10.03 -15.96 3.92
C LEU A 45 -8.75 -15.33 4.48
N GLY A 46 -7.59 -15.70 3.91
CA GLY A 46 -6.31 -15.12 4.31
C GLY A 46 -6.19 -13.63 3.95
N GLY A 47 -6.74 -13.24 2.81
CA GLY A 47 -6.83 -11.84 2.41
C GLY A 47 -7.77 -11.02 3.30
N ASP A 48 -8.92 -11.59 3.67
CA ASP A 48 -9.88 -11.00 4.61
C ASP A 48 -9.27 -10.84 6.01
N ALA A 49 -8.48 -11.81 6.47
CA ALA A 49 -7.79 -11.71 7.75
C ALA A 49 -6.81 -10.54 7.77
N VAL A 50 -6.05 -10.34 6.69
CA VAL A 50 -5.17 -9.18 6.56
C VAL A 50 -5.96 -7.88 6.41
N GLY A 51 -7.08 -7.91 5.69
CA GLY A 51 -8.03 -6.80 5.62
C GLY A 51 -8.48 -6.33 7.01
N LEU A 52 -8.90 -7.28 7.85
CA LEU A 52 -9.42 -7.03 9.19
C LEU A 52 -8.33 -6.63 10.19
N PHE A 53 -7.23 -7.37 10.26
CA PHE A 53 -6.23 -7.23 11.33
C PHE A 53 -5.07 -6.29 10.99
N LEU A 54 -4.91 -5.91 9.72
CA LEU A 54 -3.82 -5.03 9.30
C LEU A 54 -4.33 -3.80 8.55
N VAL A 55 -5.06 -3.98 7.45
CA VAL A 55 -5.47 -2.86 6.57
C VAL A 55 -6.43 -1.92 7.29
N ALA A 56 -7.48 -2.45 7.91
CA ALA A 56 -8.46 -1.66 8.64
C ALA A 56 -7.82 -0.85 9.80
N PRO A 57 -7.00 -1.44 10.70
CA PRO A 57 -6.26 -0.69 11.70
C PRO A 57 -5.34 0.39 11.12
N VAL A 58 -4.60 0.09 10.05
CA VAL A 58 -3.72 1.08 9.40
C VAL A 58 -4.52 2.25 8.84
N ALA A 59 -5.68 2.00 8.21
CA ALA A 59 -6.58 3.04 7.73
C ALA A 59 -7.10 3.93 8.86
N VAL A 60 -7.52 3.34 9.98
CA VAL A 60 -7.98 4.08 11.17
C VAL A 60 -6.84 4.91 11.78
N ILE A 61 -5.65 4.35 11.91
CA ILE A 61 -4.47 5.08 12.42
C ILE A 61 -4.11 6.24 11.50
N ALA A 62 -4.16 6.04 10.17
CA ALA A 62 -3.95 7.11 9.19
C ALA A 62 -4.99 8.22 9.35
N GLY A 63 -6.28 7.86 9.48
CA GLY A 63 -7.38 8.80 9.74
C GLY A 63 -7.15 9.61 11.02
N LEU A 64 -6.76 8.94 12.11
CA LEU A 64 -6.46 9.59 13.37
C LEU A 64 -5.28 10.55 13.28
N ARG A 65 -4.22 10.17 12.56
CA ARG A 65 -3.06 11.03 12.34
C ARG A 65 -3.39 12.23 11.46
N TRP A 66 -4.20 12.03 10.43
CA TRP A 66 -4.67 13.09 9.55
C TRP A 66 -5.55 14.08 10.30
N TRP A 67 -6.48 13.58 11.12
CA TRP A 67 -7.36 14.40 11.95
C TRP A 67 -6.58 15.29 12.92
N ARG A 68 -5.47 14.77 13.47
CA ARG A 68 -4.55 15.47 14.36
C ARG A 68 -3.54 16.38 13.62
N GLY A 69 -3.56 16.40 12.28
CA GLY A 69 -2.68 17.27 11.47
C GLY A 69 -1.23 16.83 11.38
N HIS A 70 -0.90 15.55 11.57
CA HIS A 70 0.47 15.05 11.40
C HIS A 70 0.89 15.05 9.92
N SER A 71 2.12 15.47 9.62
CA SER A 71 2.65 15.54 8.25
C SER A 71 2.72 14.17 7.56
N GLN A 72 2.97 13.10 8.32
CA GLN A 72 3.07 11.72 7.82
C GLN A 72 1.73 11.09 7.45
N ALA A 73 0.60 11.73 7.78
CA ALA A 73 -0.72 11.14 7.60
C ALA A 73 -1.02 10.81 6.13
N ALA A 74 -0.63 11.69 5.20
CA ALA A 74 -0.82 11.48 3.78
C ALA A 74 -0.04 10.26 3.25
N ALA A 75 1.22 10.12 3.67
CA ALA A 75 2.03 8.97 3.31
C ALA A 75 1.43 7.65 3.87
N LEU A 76 0.97 7.66 5.12
CA LEU A 76 0.37 6.46 5.73
C LEU A 76 -0.98 6.09 5.09
N ALA A 77 -1.75 7.07 4.63
CA ALA A 77 -3.06 6.87 4.01
C ALA A 77 -3.01 6.18 2.64
N LEU A 78 -1.93 6.37 1.87
CA LEU A 78 -1.81 5.82 0.52
C LEU A 78 -1.81 4.28 0.49
N GLY A 79 -1.22 3.63 1.49
CA GLY A 79 -1.20 2.17 1.60
C GLY A 79 -2.61 1.54 1.59
N PRO A 80 -3.44 1.76 2.62
CA PRO A 80 -4.77 1.18 2.68
C PRO A 80 -5.71 1.68 1.57
N ALA A 81 -5.52 2.92 1.09
CA ALA A 81 -6.33 3.45 -0.03
C ALA A 81 -6.02 2.73 -1.34
N LEU A 82 -4.74 2.52 -1.69
CA LEU A 82 -4.37 1.79 -2.91
C LEU A 82 -4.69 0.29 -2.79
N TYR A 83 -4.53 -0.29 -1.59
CA TYR A 83 -4.99 -1.65 -1.30
C TYR A 83 -6.48 -1.78 -1.55
N GLY A 84 -7.29 -0.86 -1.00
CA GLY A 84 -8.73 -0.84 -1.21
C GLY A 84 -9.12 -0.74 -2.69
N ILE A 85 -8.46 0.10 -3.48
CA ILE A 85 -8.71 0.17 -4.94
C ILE A 85 -8.54 -1.22 -5.56
N TYR A 86 -7.41 -1.88 -5.32
CA TYR A 86 -7.12 -3.21 -5.88
C TYR A 86 -8.16 -4.23 -5.40
N THR A 87 -8.34 -4.34 -4.09
CA THR A 87 -9.21 -5.35 -3.46
C THR A 87 -10.66 -5.18 -3.87
N TYR A 88 -11.20 -3.96 -3.95
CA TYR A 88 -12.60 -3.77 -4.28
C TYR A 88 -12.89 -3.86 -5.78
N PHE A 89 -11.89 -3.63 -6.65
CA PHE A 89 -12.00 -4.07 -8.06
C PHE A 89 -12.11 -5.60 -8.15
N VAL A 90 -11.24 -6.31 -7.42
CA VAL A 90 -11.27 -7.77 -7.35
C VAL A 90 -12.60 -8.26 -6.77
N ALA A 91 -13.07 -7.72 -5.64
CA ALA A 91 -14.34 -8.10 -5.03
C ALA A 91 -15.55 -7.98 -5.98
N ILE A 92 -15.53 -6.99 -6.88
CA ILE A 92 -16.63 -6.76 -7.82
C ILE A 92 -16.52 -7.64 -9.06
N LEU A 93 -15.31 -7.81 -9.61
CA LEU A 93 -15.10 -8.39 -10.94
C LEU A 93 -14.62 -9.85 -10.92
N LEU A 94 -13.99 -10.30 -9.83
CA LEU A 94 -13.50 -11.67 -9.67
C LEU A 94 -14.63 -12.73 -9.65
N PRO A 95 -15.77 -12.51 -8.95
CA PRO A 95 -16.79 -13.55 -8.79
C PRO A 95 -17.39 -13.99 -10.13
N GLU A 96 -17.60 -15.30 -10.29
CA GLU A 96 -18.23 -15.87 -11.48
C GLU A 96 -19.73 -16.07 -11.20
N TYR A 97 -20.48 -14.97 -11.34
CA TYR A 97 -21.86 -14.84 -10.86
C TYR A 97 -22.83 -15.93 -11.36
N GLU A 98 -22.58 -16.50 -12.54
CA GLU A 98 -23.40 -17.54 -13.16
C GLU A 98 -22.93 -18.97 -12.82
N ARG A 99 -21.67 -19.15 -12.43
CA ARG A 99 -21.06 -20.48 -12.26
C ARG A 99 -21.18 -21.01 -10.83
N PHE A 100 -20.96 -20.15 -9.85
CA PHE A 100 -20.94 -20.54 -8.44
C PHE A 100 -22.14 -19.98 -7.68
N ALA A 101 -22.62 -20.73 -6.70
CA ALA A 101 -23.66 -20.29 -5.78
C ALA A 101 -23.10 -19.25 -4.80
N GLY A 102 -23.95 -18.34 -4.33
CA GLY A 102 -23.56 -17.26 -3.43
C GLY A 102 -24.51 -16.07 -3.52
N ASN A 103 -24.16 -14.98 -2.86
CA ASN A 103 -24.99 -13.77 -2.79
C ASN A 103 -24.18 -12.46 -2.75
N ASN A 104 -22.87 -12.51 -3.00
CA ASN A 104 -21.98 -11.35 -2.86
C ASN A 104 -22.32 -10.19 -3.80
N GLU A 105 -23.09 -10.41 -4.87
CA GLU A 105 -23.68 -9.34 -5.68
C GLU A 105 -24.54 -8.36 -4.86
N ARG A 106 -25.17 -8.81 -3.78
CA ARG A 106 -25.97 -7.97 -2.88
C ARG A 106 -25.11 -6.96 -2.11
N ALA A 107 -23.84 -7.28 -1.91
CA ALA A 107 -22.87 -6.39 -1.27
C ALA A 107 -22.24 -5.38 -2.25
N PHE A 108 -22.62 -5.39 -3.54
CA PHE A 108 -22.11 -4.45 -4.53
C PHE A 108 -22.14 -2.97 -4.08
N PRO A 109 -23.23 -2.43 -3.46
CA PRO A 109 -23.23 -1.05 -2.98
C PRO A 109 -22.14 -0.77 -1.94
N LEU A 110 -21.85 -1.73 -1.05
CA LEU A 110 -20.78 -1.63 -0.06
C LEU A 110 -19.42 -1.57 -0.76
N TYR A 111 -19.14 -2.52 -1.66
CA TYR A 111 -17.87 -2.55 -2.39
C TYR A 111 -17.66 -1.30 -3.25
N LEU A 112 -18.72 -0.80 -3.88
CA LEU A 112 -18.68 0.45 -4.62
C LEU A 112 -18.30 1.59 -3.68
N VAL A 113 -19.01 1.80 -2.57
CA VAL A 113 -18.68 2.86 -1.60
C VAL A 113 -17.22 2.76 -1.14
N LEU A 114 -16.72 1.55 -0.86
CA LEU A 114 -15.34 1.36 -0.42
C LEU A 114 -14.34 1.64 -1.54
N LEU A 115 -14.65 1.30 -2.78
CA LEU A 115 -13.84 1.65 -3.95
C LEU A 115 -13.77 3.18 -4.13
N TRP A 116 -14.90 3.88 -4.01
CA TRP A 116 -14.94 5.35 -4.09
C TRP A 116 -14.15 5.99 -2.95
N LEU A 117 -14.34 5.53 -1.71
CA LEU A 117 -13.56 6.02 -0.56
C LEU A 117 -12.06 5.81 -0.76
N SER A 118 -11.68 4.66 -1.33
CA SER A 118 -10.30 4.31 -1.64
C SER A 118 -9.70 5.28 -2.67
N TRP A 119 -10.40 5.54 -3.78
CA TRP A 119 -9.98 6.50 -4.80
C TRP A 119 -9.87 7.93 -4.27
N LEU A 120 -10.91 8.42 -3.59
CA LEU A 120 -10.95 9.78 -3.05
C LEU A 120 -9.84 9.99 -2.00
N THR A 121 -9.63 9.00 -1.14
CA THR A 121 -8.56 9.04 -0.13
C THR A 121 -7.18 8.99 -0.79
N ALA A 122 -6.96 8.13 -1.79
CA ALA A 122 -5.70 8.06 -2.52
C ALA A 122 -5.40 9.38 -3.24
N ALA A 123 -6.40 9.98 -3.89
CA ALA A 123 -6.25 11.28 -4.56
C ALA A 123 -5.93 12.40 -3.57
N ALA A 124 -6.64 12.47 -2.42
CA ALA A 124 -6.39 13.46 -1.38
C ALA A 124 -4.99 13.29 -0.75
N ALA A 125 -4.60 12.04 -0.43
CA ALA A 125 -3.29 11.69 0.09
C ALA A 125 -2.17 12.02 -0.89
N TRP A 126 -2.35 11.68 -2.17
CA TRP A 126 -1.40 12.03 -3.20
C TRP A 126 -1.25 13.55 -3.32
N HIS A 127 -2.36 14.29 -3.42
CA HIS A 127 -2.32 15.75 -3.54
C HIS A 127 -1.62 16.41 -2.35
N GLU A 128 -1.95 16.00 -1.12
CA GLU A 128 -1.32 16.53 0.10
C GLU A 128 0.18 16.24 0.14
N LEU A 129 0.61 15.03 -0.24
CA LEU A 129 2.03 14.69 -0.30
C LEU A 129 2.79 15.57 -1.30
N GLY A 130 2.14 15.99 -2.39
CA GLY A 130 2.71 16.92 -3.36
C GLY A 130 2.89 18.35 -2.86
N ARG A 131 2.19 18.73 -1.78
CA ARG A 131 2.30 20.03 -1.12
C ARG A 131 3.37 20.05 -0.03
N GLN A 132 4.00 18.91 0.27
CA GLN A 132 5.04 18.81 1.29
C GLN A 132 6.42 19.01 0.66
N ALA A 133 7.43 19.34 1.48
CA ALA A 133 8.80 19.44 0.99
C ALA A 133 9.23 18.09 0.40
N SER A 134 9.98 18.12 -0.71
CA SER A 134 10.47 16.89 -1.35
C SER A 134 11.13 15.99 -0.31
N PRO A 135 10.62 14.77 -0.08
CA PRO A 135 11.14 13.92 0.97
C PRO A 135 12.59 13.54 0.65
N GLN A 136 13.51 13.84 1.57
CA GLN A 136 14.88 13.35 1.45
C GLN A 136 14.97 11.94 2.02
N VAL A 137 14.86 10.93 1.16
CA VAL A 137 15.14 9.55 1.53
C VAL A 137 16.66 9.36 1.58
N GLU A 138 17.20 8.78 2.65
CA GLU A 138 18.63 8.48 2.79
C GLU A 138 19.12 7.53 1.66
N PRO A 139 20.30 7.75 1.05
CA PRO A 139 20.81 6.92 -0.05
C PRO A 139 20.81 5.42 0.23
N ARG A 140 21.13 5.00 1.46
CA ARG A 140 21.11 3.59 1.86
C ARG A 140 19.69 3.01 1.83
N LEU A 141 18.73 3.74 2.42
CA LEU A 141 17.32 3.32 2.44
C LEU A 141 16.74 3.28 1.02
N ARG A 142 17.13 4.20 0.13
CA ARG A 142 16.74 4.15 -1.29
C ARG A 142 17.12 2.83 -1.95
N ARG A 143 18.37 2.39 -1.78
CA ARG A 143 18.84 1.11 -2.34
C ARG A 143 18.15 -0.09 -1.69
N MET A 144 17.98 -0.06 -0.36
CA MET A 144 17.29 -1.12 0.38
C MET A 144 15.83 -1.27 0.00
N ILE A 145 15.17 -0.22 -0.49
CA ILE A 145 13.80 -0.28 -1.02
C ILE A 145 13.80 -0.69 -2.49
N ALA A 146 14.60 0.00 -3.32
CA ALA A 146 14.54 -0.16 -4.77
C ALA A 146 14.94 -1.56 -5.24
N VAL A 147 15.95 -2.17 -4.60
CA VAL A 147 16.44 -3.50 -5.01
C VAL A 147 15.37 -4.57 -4.80
N PRO A 148 14.79 -4.75 -3.59
CA PRO A 148 13.72 -5.73 -3.39
C PRO A 148 12.47 -5.43 -4.24
N VAL A 149 12.03 -4.17 -4.34
CA VAL A 149 10.85 -3.81 -5.13
C VAL A 149 11.02 -4.18 -6.60
N ASN A 150 12.18 -3.85 -7.19
CA ASN A 150 12.45 -4.20 -8.59
C ASN A 150 12.62 -5.71 -8.78
N LEU A 151 13.29 -6.40 -7.85
CA LEU A 151 13.48 -7.84 -7.94
C LEU A 151 12.14 -8.58 -7.88
N VAL A 152 11.31 -8.28 -6.89
CA VAL A 152 9.98 -8.89 -6.73
C VAL A 152 9.09 -8.56 -7.93
N GLY A 153 9.06 -7.30 -8.37
CA GLY A 153 8.28 -6.89 -9.54
C GLY A 153 8.67 -7.63 -10.83
N SER A 154 9.98 -7.78 -11.08
CA SER A 154 10.48 -8.51 -12.25
C SER A 154 10.17 -10.01 -12.18
N LEU A 155 10.37 -10.64 -11.02
CA LEU A 155 10.09 -12.08 -10.85
C LEU A 155 8.60 -12.38 -11.01
N MET A 156 7.72 -11.55 -10.41
CA MET A 156 6.27 -11.67 -10.59
C MET A 156 5.85 -11.42 -12.04
N GLY A 157 6.42 -10.42 -12.71
CA GLY A 157 6.14 -10.15 -14.12
C GLY A 157 6.49 -11.35 -15.01
N LEU A 158 7.66 -11.95 -14.81
CA LEU A 158 8.06 -13.15 -15.53
C LEU A 158 7.16 -14.36 -15.22
N ALA A 159 6.76 -14.53 -13.95
CA ALA A 159 5.85 -15.59 -13.55
C ALA A 159 4.47 -15.45 -14.23
N TRP A 160 3.89 -14.25 -14.24
CA TRP A 160 2.61 -13.97 -14.91
C TRP A 160 2.69 -14.16 -16.42
N ILE A 161 3.75 -13.68 -17.08
CA ILE A 161 3.97 -13.90 -18.51
C ILE A 161 4.10 -15.40 -18.81
N GLY A 162 4.84 -16.14 -17.98
CA GLY A 162 4.99 -17.59 -18.11
C GLY A 162 3.65 -18.32 -18.04
N GLN A 163 2.83 -18.03 -17.03
CA GLN A 163 1.50 -18.65 -16.90
C GLN A 163 0.56 -18.30 -18.06
N ILE A 164 0.59 -17.05 -18.55
CA ILE A 164 -0.19 -16.65 -19.72
C ILE A 164 0.27 -17.42 -20.96
N ALA A 165 1.59 -17.59 -21.16
CA ALA A 165 2.13 -18.36 -22.26
C ALA A 165 1.70 -19.85 -22.20
N THR A 166 1.68 -20.44 -21.01
CA THR A 166 1.19 -21.81 -20.78
C THR A 166 -0.29 -21.96 -21.19
N VAL A 167 -1.16 -21.05 -20.74
CA VAL A 167 -2.59 -21.04 -21.10
C VAL A 167 -2.79 -20.84 -22.61
N MET A 168 -2.09 -19.88 -23.22
CA MET A 168 -2.17 -19.64 -24.67
C MET A 168 -1.62 -20.82 -25.50
N GLY A 169 -0.68 -21.59 -24.94
CA GLY A 169 -0.15 -22.81 -25.53
C GLY A 169 -1.10 -24.02 -25.44
N GLY A 170 -2.25 -23.88 -24.77
CA GLY A 170 -3.27 -24.91 -24.63
C GLY A 170 -3.17 -25.77 -23.38
N ASP A 171 -2.13 -25.60 -22.55
CA ASP A 171 -2.02 -26.27 -21.26
C ASP A 171 -2.69 -25.40 -20.18
N THR A 172 -3.87 -25.82 -19.75
CA THR A 172 -4.68 -25.10 -18.76
C THR A 172 -4.69 -25.77 -17.39
N THR A 173 -4.05 -26.95 -17.27
CA THR A 173 -4.23 -27.84 -16.12
C THR A 173 -3.44 -27.42 -14.88
N GLN A 174 -2.37 -26.63 -15.04
CA GLN A 174 -1.46 -26.28 -13.93
C GLN A 174 -1.45 -24.79 -13.54
N THR A 175 -2.42 -24.01 -14.00
CA THR A 175 -2.39 -22.54 -13.86
C THR A 175 -3.50 -21.96 -12.98
N GLY A 176 -4.36 -22.82 -12.42
CA GLY A 176 -5.61 -22.42 -11.75
C GLY A 176 -6.63 -21.78 -12.70
N TYR A 177 -6.38 -21.80 -14.00
CA TYR A 177 -7.23 -21.16 -15.02
C TYR A 177 -8.60 -21.84 -15.13
N LEU A 178 -8.64 -23.17 -15.06
CA LEU A 178 -9.90 -23.93 -15.16
C LEU A 178 -10.81 -23.72 -13.95
N ASP A 179 -10.22 -23.48 -12.78
CA ASP A 179 -10.98 -23.19 -11.56
C ASP A 179 -11.52 -21.77 -11.59
N HIS A 180 -10.69 -20.79 -12.00
CA HIS A 180 -11.05 -19.38 -12.02
C HIS A 180 -10.57 -18.60 -13.24
N PRO A 181 -11.23 -18.72 -14.41
CA PRO A 181 -10.80 -18.04 -15.63
C PRO A 181 -10.90 -16.52 -15.51
N THR A 182 -11.98 -16.01 -14.90
CA THR A 182 -12.16 -14.56 -14.69
C THR A 182 -11.09 -14.01 -13.77
N GLY A 183 -10.86 -14.69 -12.64
CA GLY A 183 -9.84 -14.28 -11.68
C GLY A 183 -8.42 -14.38 -12.23
N PHE A 184 -8.15 -15.41 -13.03
CA PHE A 184 -6.88 -15.58 -13.71
C PHE A 184 -6.54 -14.33 -14.53
N TRP A 185 -7.42 -13.94 -15.45
CA TRP A 185 -7.18 -12.78 -16.32
C TRP A 185 -7.18 -11.47 -15.55
N LEU A 186 -8.16 -11.26 -14.66
CA LEU A 186 -8.29 -10.01 -13.91
C LEU A 186 -7.03 -9.68 -13.11
N ILE A 187 -6.52 -10.63 -12.32
CA ILE A 187 -5.34 -10.42 -11.48
C ILE A 187 -4.13 -10.09 -12.36
N ARG A 188 -3.93 -10.84 -13.44
CA ARG A 188 -2.77 -10.65 -14.34
C ARG A 188 -2.86 -9.33 -15.09
N THR A 189 -4.06 -8.89 -15.48
CA THR A 189 -4.28 -7.57 -16.07
C THR A 189 -3.97 -6.45 -15.09
N LEU A 190 -4.43 -6.54 -13.84
CA LEU A 190 -4.13 -5.53 -12.81
C LEU A 190 -2.62 -5.48 -12.51
N ASP A 191 -1.99 -6.65 -12.40
CA ASP A 191 -0.58 -6.74 -12.03
C ASP A 191 0.34 -6.28 -13.17
N LEU A 192 0.19 -6.86 -14.37
CA LEU A 192 1.03 -6.52 -15.52
C LEU A 192 0.69 -5.16 -16.15
N GLY A 193 -0.57 -4.75 -16.07
CA GLY A 193 -1.02 -3.47 -16.64
C GLY A 193 -0.73 -2.27 -15.73
N LEU A 194 -0.61 -2.49 -14.42
CA LEU A 194 -0.48 -1.38 -13.46
C LEU A 194 0.57 -1.63 -12.38
N VAL A 195 0.39 -2.64 -11.52
CA VAL A 195 1.18 -2.78 -10.29
C VAL A 195 2.66 -2.97 -10.58
N ILE A 196 3.01 -3.91 -11.46
CA ILE A 196 4.39 -4.24 -11.79
C ILE A 196 5.07 -3.08 -12.52
N PRO A 197 4.50 -2.49 -13.61
CA PRO A 197 5.11 -1.33 -14.26
C PRO A 197 5.36 -0.15 -13.31
N VAL A 198 4.39 0.18 -12.45
CA VAL A 198 4.52 1.28 -11.49
C VAL A 198 5.60 0.96 -10.44
N SER A 199 5.67 -0.28 -9.98
CA SER A 199 6.67 -0.74 -9.01
C SER A 199 8.09 -0.66 -9.59
N LEU A 200 8.28 -1.17 -10.82
CA LEU A 200 9.56 -1.11 -11.53
C LEU A 200 9.99 0.33 -11.83
N ALA A 201 9.08 1.16 -12.34
CA ALA A 201 9.37 2.57 -12.61
C ALA A 201 9.75 3.32 -11.32
N THR A 202 9.06 3.03 -10.21
CA THR A 202 9.36 3.60 -8.90
C THR A 202 10.72 3.16 -8.39
N GLY A 203 11.03 1.86 -8.41
CA GLY A 203 12.32 1.34 -7.95
C GLY A 203 13.49 1.84 -8.79
N ILE A 204 13.40 1.77 -10.13
CA ILE A 204 14.42 2.30 -11.05
C ILE A 204 14.60 3.81 -10.86
N GLY A 205 13.50 4.57 -10.77
CA GLY A 205 13.53 6.00 -10.54
C GLY A 205 14.14 6.37 -9.18
N LEU A 206 13.92 5.54 -8.15
CA LEU A 206 14.49 5.72 -6.81
C LEU A 206 16.00 5.53 -6.81
N LEU A 207 16.53 4.55 -7.58
CA LEU A 207 17.97 4.36 -7.81
C LEU A 207 18.60 5.55 -8.55
N ARG A 208 17.86 6.15 -9.48
CA ARG A 208 18.28 7.33 -10.24
C ARG A 208 18.12 8.66 -9.48
N GLY A 209 17.55 8.62 -8.27
CA GLY A 209 17.32 9.83 -7.47
C GLY A 209 16.23 10.76 -8.01
N GLY A 210 15.26 10.23 -8.77
CA GLY A 210 14.17 11.02 -9.33
C GLY A 210 13.17 11.51 -8.26
N PRO A 211 12.79 12.79 -8.22
CA PRO A 211 11.91 13.34 -7.18
C PRO A 211 10.49 12.72 -7.21
N LEU A 212 9.95 12.47 -8.41
CA LEU A 212 8.66 11.79 -8.55
C LEU A 212 8.71 10.35 -8.01
N ALA A 213 9.82 9.63 -8.23
CA ALA A 213 9.98 8.27 -7.73
C ALA A 213 10.10 8.23 -6.20
N MET A 214 10.79 9.21 -5.59
CA MET A 214 10.82 9.34 -4.13
C MET A 214 9.42 9.56 -3.56
N ARG A 215 8.60 10.40 -4.20
CA ARG A 215 7.20 10.59 -3.82
C ARG A 215 6.37 9.32 -4.03
N ALA A 216 6.50 8.67 -5.19
CA ALA A 216 5.81 7.43 -5.52
C ALA A 216 6.16 6.29 -4.56
N THR A 217 7.35 6.30 -3.96
CA THR A 217 7.76 5.30 -2.96
C THR A 217 6.84 5.30 -1.73
N TYR A 218 6.29 6.45 -1.33
CA TYR A 218 5.31 6.53 -0.24
C TYR A 218 3.92 5.99 -0.61
N ALA A 219 3.65 5.75 -1.89
CA ALA A 219 2.46 5.06 -2.36
C ALA A 219 2.73 3.56 -2.54
N VAL A 220 3.75 3.24 -3.34
CA VAL A 220 4.05 1.89 -3.79
C VAL A 220 4.48 0.99 -2.63
N LEU A 221 5.38 1.45 -1.76
CA LEU A 221 5.94 0.57 -0.73
C LEU A 221 4.91 0.15 0.35
N PRO A 222 4.09 1.06 0.90
CA PRO A 222 2.99 0.67 1.80
C PRO A 222 1.94 -0.21 1.11
N PHE A 223 1.60 0.07 -0.15
CA PHE A 223 0.68 -0.76 -0.94
C PHE A 223 1.21 -2.19 -1.08
N LEU A 224 2.46 -2.35 -1.56
CA LEU A 224 3.10 -3.66 -1.72
C LEU A 224 3.22 -4.39 -0.38
N THR A 225 3.50 -3.67 0.71
CA THR A 225 3.52 -4.28 2.05
C THR A 225 2.19 -4.94 2.40
N LEU A 226 1.07 -4.21 2.25
CA LEU A 226 -0.25 -4.72 2.57
C LEU A 226 -0.68 -5.84 1.59
N MET A 227 -0.38 -5.67 0.30
CA MET A 227 -0.67 -6.69 -0.71
C MET A 227 0.12 -7.97 -0.49
N THR A 228 1.43 -7.90 -0.28
CA THR A 228 2.26 -9.08 -0.01
C THR A 228 1.88 -9.75 1.30
N ALA A 229 1.52 -8.97 2.33
CA ALA A 229 0.98 -9.54 3.56
C ALA A 229 -0.34 -10.29 3.29
N SER A 230 -1.24 -9.72 2.48
CA SER A 230 -2.50 -10.35 2.08
C SER A 230 -2.26 -11.67 1.35
N VAL A 231 -1.41 -11.68 0.32
CA VAL A 231 -1.07 -12.91 -0.43
C VAL A 231 -0.36 -13.96 0.45
N ALA A 232 0.52 -13.54 1.36
CA ALA A 232 1.11 -14.45 2.35
C ALA A 232 0.03 -15.05 3.27
N GLY A 233 -0.93 -14.23 3.71
CA GLY A 233 -2.10 -14.67 4.46
C GLY A 233 -2.94 -15.67 3.70
N MET A 234 -3.18 -15.46 2.40
CA MET A 234 -3.88 -16.41 1.53
C MET A 234 -3.17 -17.77 1.51
N GLY A 235 -1.85 -17.78 1.30
CA GLY A 235 -1.06 -19.02 1.33
C GLY A 235 -1.10 -19.75 2.68
N ILE A 236 -1.12 -19.01 3.80
CA ILE A 236 -1.27 -19.61 5.14
C ILE A 236 -2.68 -20.19 5.31
N ALA A 237 -3.72 -19.47 4.89
CA ALA A 237 -5.10 -19.93 5.00
C ALA A 237 -5.33 -21.22 4.21
N MET A 238 -4.80 -21.31 2.99
CA MET A 238 -4.81 -22.54 2.19
C MET A 238 -4.19 -23.73 2.93
N LEU A 239 -3.04 -23.53 3.59
CA LEU A 239 -2.39 -24.59 4.37
C LEU A 239 -3.21 -25.02 5.59
N VAL A 240 -3.84 -24.07 6.28
CA VAL A 240 -4.67 -24.35 7.45
C VAL A 240 -5.96 -25.09 7.07
N ARG A 241 -6.40 -24.93 5.82
CA ARG A 241 -7.66 -25.48 5.29
C ARG A 241 -7.48 -26.74 4.46
N ASP A 242 -6.24 -27.23 4.33
CA ASP A 242 -5.88 -28.37 3.49
C ASP A 242 -6.40 -28.24 2.04
N SER A 243 -6.36 -27.02 1.49
CA SER A 243 -6.82 -26.74 0.11
C SER A 243 -5.98 -27.49 -0.92
N ALA A 244 -6.57 -27.89 -2.04
CA ALA A 244 -5.90 -28.75 -3.03
C ALA A 244 -4.62 -28.11 -3.62
N ASP A 245 -4.64 -26.79 -3.77
CA ASP A 245 -3.53 -26.00 -4.33
C ASP A 245 -2.53 -25.50 -3.28
N ALA A 246 -2.68 -25.91 -2.01
CA ALA A 246 -1.85 -25.40 -0.93
C ALA A 246 -0.40 -25.90 -1.07
N THR A 247 0.55 -24.96 -0.96
CA THR A 247 1.99 -25.29 -0.93
C THR A 247 2.68 -24.60 0.23
N VAL A 248 3.59 -25.30 0.92
CA VAL A 248 4.33 -24.73 2.06
C VAL A 248 5.35 -23.68 1.60
N VAL A 249 5.91 -23.86 0.41
CA VAL A 249 6.95 -22.98 -0.15
C VAL A 249 6.43 -21.56 -0.33
N PHE A 250 5.19 -21.40 -0.77
CA PHE A 250 4.62 -20.10 -1.09
C PHE A 250 4.53 -19.13 0.11
N PRO A 251 3.82 -19.44 1.21
CA PRO A 251 3.80 -18.58 2.39
C PRO A 251 5.15 -18.52 3.11
N ALA A 252 5.99 -19.56 3.03
CA ALA A 252 7.34 -19.54 3.59
C ALA A 252 8.24 -18.49 2.91
N VAL A 253 8.06 -18.24 1.62
CA VAL A 253 8.79 -17.20 0.88
C VAL A 253 8.14 -15.82 1.05
N LEU A 254 6.82 -15.72 0.95
CA LEU A 254 6.13 -14.42 0.97
C LEU A 254 6.08 -13.78 2.36
N THR A 255 6.01 -14.56 3.44
CA THR A 255 5.95 -14.01 4.80
C THR A 255 7.20 -13.20 5.16
N PRO A 256 8.44 -13.72 4.97
CA PRO A 256 9.66 -12.91 5.16
C PRO A 256 9.71 -11.67 4.28
N ILE A 257 9.23 -11.74 3.03
CA ILE A 257 9.18 -10.59 2.13
C ILE A 257 8.20 -9.54 2.67
N ALA A 258 7.00 -9.94 3.10
CA ALA A 258 6.02 -9.04 3.71
C ALA A 258 6.60 -8.34 4.96
N VAL A 259 7.30 -9.07 5.82
CA VAL A 259 7.98 -8.51 7.00
C VAL A 259 9.08 -7.51 6.61
N LEU A 260 9.90 -7.85 5.61
CA LEU A 260 10.93 -6.94 5.09
C LEU A 260 10.31 -5.66 4.53
N LEU A 261 9.29 -5.76 3.69
CA LEU A 261 8.59 -4.59 3.14
C LEU A 261 7.92 -3.77 4.23
N GLY A 262 7.34 -4.41 5.25
CA GLY A 262 6.78 -3.74 6.43
C GLY A 262 7.84 -2.96 7.23
N TYR A 263 9.00 -3.56 7.46
CA TYR A 263 10.13 -2.88 8.08
C TYR A 263 10.60 -1.66 7.26
N LEU A 264 10.73 -1.82 5.93
CA LEU A 264 11.14 -0.74 5.04
C LEU A 264 10.09 0.39 4.97
N THR A 265 8.80 0.04 4.96
CA THR A 265 7.67 0.98 5.06
C THR A 265 7.76 1.77 6.36
N PHE A 266 7.96 1.09 7.50
CA PHE A 266 8.11 1.74 8.79
C PHE A 266 9.30 2.71 8.81
N ARG A 267 10.46 2.28 8.30
CA ARG A 267 11.67 3.13 8.17
C ARG A 267 11.40 4.35 7.31
N LEU A 268 10.76 4.17 6.14
CA LEU A 268 10.40 5.25 5.22
C LEU A 268 9.48 6.27 5.89
N LEU A 269 8.43 5.82 6.56
CA LEU A 269 7.47 6.70 7.24
C LEU A 269 8.12 7.44 8.41
N ARG A 270 9.03 6.82 9.15
CA ARG A 270 9.76 7.45 10.25
C ARG A 270 10.71 8.57 9.76
N SER A 271 11.29 8.42 8.56
CA SER A 271 12.10 9.43 7.89
C SER A 271 11.28 10.56 7.24
N GLY A 272 9.98 10.63 7.51
CA GLY A 272 8.99 11.29 6.68
C GLY A 272 9.19 12.78 6.36
N PRO A 273 8.46 13.28 5.35
CA PRO A 273 8.59 14.64 4.82
C PRO A 273 8.36 15.72 5.89
N ALA A 274 9.29 16.70 5.90
CA ALA A 274 9.18 17.89 6.73
C ALA A 274 8.16 18.88 6.13
N PRO A 275 7.44 19.66 6.96
CA PRO A 275 6.57 20.73 6.46
C PRO A 275 7.41 21.80 5.71
N LEU A 276 6.91 22.31 4.58
CA LEU A 276 7.57 23.38 3.80
C LEU A 276 7.92 24.62 4.63
N HIS A 277 7.16 24.90 5.71
CA HIS A 277 7.38 26.07 6.56
C HIS A 277 8.53 25.91 7.57
N ALA A 278 9.02 24.70 7.82
CA ALA A 278 10.15 24.49 8.74
C ALA A 278 11.50 24.88 8.11
N THR A 279 11.59 24.96 6.78
CA THR A 279 12.83 25.30 6.05
C THR A 279 12.99 26.78 5.72
N MET A 280 12.02 27.63 6.07
CA MET A 280 12.10 29.10 5.94
C MET A 280 12.24 29.77 7.31
N GLN A 281 13.01 29.20 8.24
CA GLN A 281 13.57 30.03 9.30
C GLN A 281 14.57 30.98 8.63
N PRO A 282 14.38 32.31 8.68
CA PRO A 282 15.37 33.24 8.16
C PRO A 282 16.67 32.97 8.89
N ALA A 283 17.77 32.88 8.13
CA ALA A 283 19.11 32.82 8.71
C ALA A 283 19.22 33.92 9.79
N PRO A 284 19.76 33.63 10.99
CA PRO A 284 19.96 34.66 11.99
C PRO A 284 20.72 35.82 11.33
N PRO A 285 20.27 37.07 11.49
CA PRO A 285 20.88 38.20 10.82
C PRO A 285 22.37 38.19 11.13
N ALA A 286 23.21 38.22 10.09
CA ALA A 286 24.67 38.19 10.17
C ALA A 286 25.29 39.43 10.86
N PHE A 287 24.48 40.24 11.55
CA PHE A 287 24.83 41.58 12.03
C PHE A 287 25.44 41.63 13.43
N THR A 288 25.59 40.52 14.16
CA THR A 288 26.14 40.56 15.53
C THR A 288 27.66 40.32 15.63
N ARG A 289 28.39 40.16 14.51
CA ARG A 289 29.85 39.90 14.57
C ARG A 289 30.74 41.13 14.37
N ILE A 290 30.25 42.21 13.76
CA ILE A 290 31.11 43.38 13.47
C ILE A 290 31.22 44.34 14.67
N GLU A 291 30.25 44.37 15.58
CA GLU A 291 30.30 45.30 16.74
C GLU A 291 31.27 44.87 17.86
N ARG A 292 31.78 43.64 17.87
CA ARG A 292 32.77 43.21 18.89
C ARG A 292 34.22 43.50 18.50
N GLU A 293 34.50 43.88 17.27
CA GLU A 293 35.88 44.07 16.79
C GLU A 293 36.31 45.55 16.77
N PHE A 294 35.40 46.48 17.09
CA PHE A 294 35.64 47.93 17.08
C PHE A 294 35.41 48.64 18.43
N ALA A 295 35.49 47.92 19.56
CA ALA A 295 35.54 48.59 20.85
C ALA A 295 36.94 49.23 21.06
N PRO A 296 37.06 50.57 21.10
CA PRO A 296 38.35 51.21 21.38
C PRO A 296 38.74 50.93 22.85
N THR A 297 39.91 50.37 23.05
CA THR A 297 40.55 50.29 24.38
C THR A 297 40.95 51.69 24.81
N SER A 298 40.05 52.39 25.49
CA SER A 298 40.37 53.56 26.31
C SER A 298 40.86 53.08 27.67
N GLU A 299 42.14 53.31 27.97
CA GLU A 299 42.61 54.06 29.14
C GLU A 299 44.08 53.73 29.42
N GLY A 300 44.91 54.73 29.17
CA GLY A 300 46.19 54.85 29.86
C GLY A 300 46.04 55.70 31.14
N SER A 301 47.14 55.71 31.89
CA SER A 301 47.53 56.76 32.83
C SER A 301 46.76 56.87 34.15
N ARG A 302 47.39 56.33 35.21
CA ARG A 302 47.66 56.99 36.52
C ARG A 302 48.69 56.12 37.25
N SER A 303 49.94 56.58 37.31
CA SER A 303 50.62 57.13 38.50
C SER A 303 50.99 56.04 39.52
#